data_AF-A0A7C3YK52-F1
#
_entry.id   AF-A0A7C3YK52-F1
#
_cell.length_a   1.000
_cell.length_b   1.000
_cell.length_c   1.000
_cell.angle_alpha   90.00
_cell.angle_beta   90.00
_cell.angle_gamma   90.00
#
_symmetry.space_group_name_H-M   'P 1'
#
loop_
_entity.id
_entity.type
_entity.pdbx_description
1 polymer ?
#
loop_
_entity_poly.entity_id
_entity_poly.type
_entity_poly.pdbx_seq_one_letter_code
_entity_poly.pdbx_strand_id
1 'polypeptide(L)' 'KEFLPVKIRPEMVGHYLGEFSSPIKKVVHGTPGIGASRSSMYVPLK' A
#
# COMPACT_ATOMS: atom_id res chain seq x y z
N LYS A 1 7.10 -11.84 -14.46
CA LYS A 1 7.48 -10.42 -14.63
C LYS A 1 6.62 -9.89 -15.76
N GLU A 2 5.58 -9.13 -15.41
CA GLU A 2 4.56 -8.69 -16.36
C GLU A 2 4.95 -7.33 -16.96
N PHE A 3 4.61 -7.12 -18.23
CA PHE A 3 4.86 -5.86 -18.90
C PHE A 3 3.65 -4.94 -18.69
N LEU A 4 3.84 -3.83 -17.97
CA LEU A 4 2.82 -2.82 -17.77
C LEU A 4 2.84 -1.83 -18.96
N PRO A 5 1.80 -1.79 -19.80
CA PRO A 5 1.72 -0.81 -20.88
C PRO A 5 1.46 0.59 -20.30
N VAL A 6 2.48 1.45 -20.32
CA VAL A 6 2.38 2.85 -19.87
C VAL A 6 1.95 3.73 -21.05
N LYS A 7 0.78 4.39 -20.94
CA LYS A 7 0.33 5.38 -21.92
C LYS A 7 0.95 6.74 -21.60
N ILE A 8 1.84 7.22 -22.46
CA ILE A 8 2.61 8.45 -22.26
C ILE A 8 1.68 9.67 -22.48
N ARG A 9 1.61 10.55 -21.47
CA ARG A 9 0.98 11.88 -21.57
C ARG A 9 2.05 12.93 -21.87
N PRO A 10 1.73 14.06 -22.52
CA PRO A 10 2.70 15.10 -22.85
C PRO A 10 3.39 15.71 -21.62
N GLU A 11 2.75 15.69 -20.45
CA GLU A 11 3.32 16.13 -19.16
C GLU A 11 4.43 15.20 -18.63
N MET A 12 4.55 13.99 -19.19
CA MET A 12 5.56 12.99 -18.82
C MET A 12 6.84 13.10 -19.67
N VAL A 13 6.88 14.04 -20.62
CA VAL A 13 8.01 14.23 -21.53
C VAL A 13 9.18 14.85 -20.75
N GLY A 14 10.33 14.16 -20.74
CA GLY A 14 11.53 14.55 -19.98
C GLY A 14 11.80 13.70 -18.73
N HIS A 15 10.85 12.86 -18.33
CA HIS A 15 11.00 11.92 -17.21
C HIS A 15 11.34 10.50 -17.68
N TYR A 16 12.04 9.72 -16.85
CA TYR A 16 12.39 8.35 -17.19
C TYR A 16 11.17 7.42 -17.12
N LEU A 17 11.02 6.54 -18.12
CA LEU A 17 9.92 5.56 -18.18
C LEU A 17 9.82 4.66 -16.94
N GLY A 18 10.94 4.44 -16.25
CA GLY A 18 10.99 3.64 -15.01
C GLY A 18 10.22 4.26 -13.85
N GLU A 19 10.04 5.58 -13.82
CA GLU A 19 9.29 6.28 -12.76
C GLU A 19 7.78 5.98 -12.84
N PHE A 20 7.29 5.72 -14.05
CA PHE A 20 5.87 5.40 -14.29
C PHE A 20 5.52 3.93 -14.11
N SER A 21 6.53 3.06 -13.95
CA SER A 21 6.35 1.62 -13.73
C SER A 21 6.88 1.23 -12.35
N SER A 22 6.07 1.45 -11.31
CA SER A 22 6.42 1.02 -9.95
C SER A 22 6.49 -0.52 -9.87
N PRO A 23 7.64 -1.11 -9.49
CA PRO A 23 7.79 -2.55 -9.38
C PRO A 23 7.16 -3.13 -8.10
N ILE A 24 6.73 -2.28 -7.16
CA ILE A 24 6.22 -2.68 -5.85
C ILE A 24 4.72 -2.44 -5.80
N LYS A 25 3.98 -3.42 -5.28
CA LYS A 25 2.55 -3.25 -4.99
C LYS A 25 2.39 -2.26 -3.83
N LYS A 26 1.57 -1.22 -4.01
CA LYS A 26 1.22 -0.29 -2.92
C LYS A 26 0.59 -1.07 -1.76
N VAL A 27 1.22 -1.02 -0.59
CA VAL A 27 0.67 -1.59 0.64
C VAL A 27 -0.28 -0.57 1.25
N VAL A 28 -1.53 -0.96 1.45
CA VAL A 28 -2.51 -0.17 2.18
C VAL A 28 -2.69 -0.84 3.54
N HIS A 29 -2.22 -0.19 4.60
CA HIS A 29 -2.52 -0.64 5.96
C HIS A 29 -4.00 -0.39 6.22
N GLY A 30 -4.74 -1.44 6.58
CA GLY A 30 -6.13 -1.29 7.01
C GLY A 30 -6.23 -0.42 8.25
N THR A 31 -7.42 0.09 8.54
CA THR A 31 -7.71 0.70 9.83
C THR A 31 -7.41 -0.30 10.96
N PRO A 32 -6.78 0.12 12.07
CA PRO A 32 -6.69 -0.74 13.24
C PRO A 32 -8.12 -1.14 13.62
N GLY A 33 -8.43 -2.43 13.51
CA GLY A 33 -9.78 -2.92 13.77
C GLY A 33 -10.22 -2.61 15.19
N ILE A 34 -11.52 -2.36 15.37
CA ILE A 34 -12.19 -2.42 16.67
C ILE A 34 -11.94 -3.83 17.24
N GLY A 35 -10.92 -3.94 18.09
CA GLY A 35 -10.41 -5.24 18.54
C GLY A 35 -8.88 -5.28 18.74
N ALA A 36 -8.12 -4.38 18.12
CA ALA A 36 -6.67 -4.31 18.29
C ALA A 36 -6.23 -3.94 19.73
N SER A 37 -7.13 -3.34 20.53
CA SER A 37 -6.88 -2.97 21.93
C SER A 37 -7.42 -3.96 22.97
N ARG A 38 -7.91 -5.15 22.58
CA ARG A 38 -8.41 -6.13 23.56
C ARG A 38 -7.31 -6.96 24.25
N SER A 39 -6.04 -6.73 23.93
CA SER A 39 -4.89 -7.42 24.55
C SER A 39 -4.63 -7.03 26.01
N SER A 40 -5.29 -6.00 26.56
CA SER A 40 -5.09 -5.55 27.94
C SER A 40 -6.21 -5.87 28.92
N MET A 41 -7.24 -6.63 28.52
CA MET A 41 -8.36 -6.93 29.42
C MET A 41 -8.03 -8.13 30.33
N TYR A 42 -7.28 -7.87 31.41
CA TYR A 42 -7.16 -8.80 32.54
C TYR A 42 -8.50 -8.86 33.28
N VAL A 43 -9.13 -10.03 33.28
CA VAL A 43 -10.32 -10.32 34.09
C VAL A 43 -9.88 -11.18 35.27
N PRO A 44 -9.87 -10.68 36.52
CA PRO A 44 -9.59 -11.51 37.67
C PRO A 44 -10.81 -12.39 37.95
N LEU A 45 -10.65 -13.70 37.76
CA LEU A 45 -11.63 -14.69 38.22
C LEU A 45 -11.44 -14.89 39.74
N LYS A 46 -12.53 -14.71 40.49
CA LYS A 46 -12.61 -15.05 41.92
C LYS A 46 -13.01 -16.51 42.08
#